data_AF-A0A2N4U6M0-F1
#
_entry.id   AF-A0A2N4U6M0-F1
#
_cell.length_a   1.000
_cell.length_b   1.000
_cell.length_c   1.000
_cell.angle_alpha   90.00
_cell.angle_beta   90.00
_cell.angle_gamma   90.00
#
_symmetry.space_group_name_H-M   'P 1'
#
loop_
_entity.id
_entity.type
_entity.pdbx_description
1 polymer ?
#
loop_
_entity_poly.entity_id
_entity_poly.type
_entity_poly.pdbx_seq_one_letter_code
_entity_poly.pdbx_strand_id
1 'polypeptide(L)'
;MTAARSPSLWRAMTGLAIWMLCFVALYGGHALGCRYRVLLDEAFGLPMLTWLLVLIWAISLAVLLWLAARSLSSLRLTRVAGSAQPLSRFMSVLTLTVDISGFVSTVAIGLPLLWMPVCA
;
A
#
# COMPACT_ATOMS: atom_id res chain seq x y z
N MET A 1 1.25 -5.93 35.95
CA MET A 1 1.03 -6.87 34.83
C MET A 1 0.74 -6.07 33.58
N THR A 2 1.79 -5.62 32.89
CA THR A 2 1.65 -4.85 31.63
C THR A 2 1.59 -5.86 30.49
N ALA A 3 0.39 -6.02 29.92
CA ALA A 3 0.13 -6.86 28.77
C ALA A 3 1.17 -6.60 27.67
N ALA A 4 1.90 -7.65 27.29
CA ALA A 4 2.77 -7.65 26.13
C ALA A 4 1.91 -7.36 24.89
N ARG A 5 1.85 -6.08 24.52
CA ARG A 5 1.07 -5.59 23.38
C ARG A 5 1.74 -6.12 22.12
N SER A 6 1.25 -7.24 21.59
CA SER A 6 1.74 -7.92 20.40
C SER A 6 1.88 -6.94 19.22
N PRO A 7 3.09 -6.44 18.88
CA PRO A 7 3.27 -5.33 17.95
C PRO A 7 3.19 -5.72 16.46
N SER A 8 3.02 -7.01 16.14
CA SER A 8 3.23 -7.51 14.78
C SER A 8 1.95 -7.65 13.95
N LEU A 9 0.87 -8.19 14.52
CA LEU A 9 -0.30 -8.59 13.73
C LEU A 9 -1.07 -7.37 13.18
N TRP A 10 -1.33 -6.38 14.04
CA TRP A 10 -2.03 -5.15 13.64
C TRP A 10 -1.32 -4.42 12.50
N ARG A 11 0.02 -4.37 12.53
CA ARG A 11 0.82 -3.70 11.50
C ARG A 11 0.73 -4.42 10.16
N ALA A 12 0.85 -5.75 10.16
CA ALA A 12 0.65 -6.56 8.95
C ALA A 12 -0.76 -6.38 8.37
N MET A 13 -1.79 -6.32 9.22
CA MET A 13 -3.17 -6.07 8.79
C MET A 13 -3.35 -4.67 8.20
N THR A 14 -2.68 -3.63 8.74
CA THR A 14 -2.77 -2.28 8.17
C THR A 14 -2.20 -2.18 6.76
N GLY A 15 -1.05 -2.82 6.48
CA GLY A 15 -0.47 -2.84 5.13
C GLY A 15 -1.40 -3.52 4.13
N LEU A 16 -1.97 -4.67 4.51
CA LEU A 16 -2.94 -5.39 3.69
C LEU A 16 -4.22 -4.57 3.44
N ALA A 17 -4.75 -3.92 4.48
CA ALA A 17 -5.96 -3.09 4.36
C ALA A 17 -5.74 -1.89 3.42
N ILE A 18 -4.59 -1.23 3.51
CA ILE A 18 -4.24 -0.12 2.62
C ILE A 18 -4.14 -0.60 1.17
N TRP A 19 -3.50 -1.75 0.96
CA TRP A 19 -3.42 -2.36 -0.37
C TRP A 19 -4.82 -2.68 -0.94
N MET A 20 -5.69 -3.30 -0.14
CA MET A 20 -7.07 -3.61 -0.53
C MET A 20 -7.86 -2.34 -0.88
N LEU A 21 -7.75 -1.29 -0.05
CA LEU A 21 -8.41 -0.01 -0.30
C LEU A 21 -7.91 0.64 -1.58
N CYS A 22 -6.59 0.64 -1.81
CA CYS A 22 -5.99 1.15 -3.04
C CYS A 22 -6.49 0.37 -4.27
N PHE A 23 -6.53 -0.96 -4.20
CA PHE A 23 -7.05 -1.82 -5.25
C PHE A 23 -8.52 -1.51 -5.57
N VAL A 24 -9.38 -1.46 -4.55
CA VAL A 24 -10.81 -1.15 -4.72
C VAL A 24 -11.02 0.26 -5.28
N ALA A 25 -10.26 1.24 -4.79
CA ALA A 25 -10.34 2.61 -5.28
C ALA A 25 -9.90 2.71 -6.74
N LEU A 26 -8.81 2.03 -7.12
CA LEU A 26 -8.28 2.04 -8.48
C LEU A 26 -9.24 1.36 -9.45
N TYR A 27 -9.56 0.08 -9.24
CA TYR A 27 -10.36 -0.68 -10.20
C TYR A 27 -11.85 -0.38 -10.09
N GLY A 28 -12.36 -0.27 -8.87
CA GLY A 28 -13.76 0.06 -8.62
C GLY A 28 -14.06 1.51 -9.00
N GLY A 29 -13.21 2.46 -8.58
CA GLY A 29 -13.33 3.87 -8.94
C GLY A 29 -13.21 4.10 -10.45
N HIS A 30 -12.28 3.42 -11.12
CA HIS A 30 -12.18 3.44 -12.58
C HIS A 30 -13.47 2.91 -13.24
N ALA A 31 -13.92 1.70 -12.88
CA ALA A 31 -15.12 1.09 -13.48
C ALA A 31 -16.38 1.92 -13.26
N LEU A 32 -16.58 2.46 -12.05
CA LEU A 32 -17.70 3.34 -11.72
C LEU A 32 -17.58 4.69 -12.44
N GLY A 33 -16.39 5.28 -12.46
CA GLY A 33 -16.11 6.55 -13.12
C GLY A 33 -16.42 6.50 -14.62
N CYS A 34 -15.99 5.44 -15.31
CA CYS A 34 -16.33 5.24 -16.72
C CYS A 34 -17.83 4.99 -16.93
N ARG A 35 -18.45 4.14 -16.10
CA ARG A 35 -19.87 3.78 -16.25
C ARG A 35 -20.81 4.97 -16.04
N TYR A 36 -20.54 5.80 -15.03
CA TYR A 36 -21.39 6.93 -14.67
C TYR A 36 -20.94 8.25 -15.30
N ARG A 37 -19.91 8.21 -16.15
CA ARG A 37 -19.30 9.39 -16.79
C ARG A 37 -18.91 10.49 -15.79
N VAL A 38 -18.25 10.10 -14.71
CA VAL A 38 -17.85 11.00 -13.60
C VAL A 38 -16.40 11.46 -13.79
N LEU A 39 -16.15 12.77 -13.65
CA LEU A 39 -14.82 13.39 -13.79
C LEU A 39 -14.12 13.09 -15.14
N LEU A 40 -14.87 13.10 -16.25
CA LEU A 40 -14.29 13.01 -17.60
C LEU A 40 -13.75 14.34 -18.14
N ASP A 41 -13.98 15.45 -17.44
CA ASP A 41 -13.39 16.73 -17.83
C ASP A 41 -11.87 16.60 -17.87
N GLU A 42 -11.27 17.04 -18.97
CA GLU A 42 -9.84 16.94 -19.14
C GLU A 42 -9.11 18.06 -18.40
N ALA A 43 -8.08 17.66 -17.65
CA ALA A 43 -7.10 18.56 -17.07
C ALA A 43 -5.72 18.12 -17.52
N PHE A 44 -4.92 19.05 -18.06
CA PHE A 44 -3.58 18.74 -18.57
C PHE A 44 -3.55 17.61 -19.62
N GLY A 45 -4.60 17.48 -20.44
CA GLY A 45 -4.70 16.49 -21.51
C GLY A 45 -5.04 15.06 -21.06
N LEU A 46 -5.50 14.88 -19.82
CA LEU A 46 -6.00 13.61 -19.29
C LEU A 46 -7.30 13.84 -18.50
N PRO A 47 -8.21 12.85 -18.43
CA PRO A 47 -9.40 12.94 -17.59
C PRO A 47 -9.03 13.23 -16.13
N MET A 48 -9.78 14.12 -15.47
CA MET A 48 -9.63 14.38 -14.04
C MET A 48 -9.71 13.10 -13.18
N LEU A 49 -10.52 12.13 -13.62
CA LEU A 49 -10.59 10.80 -13.03
C LEU A 49 -9.21 10.12 -12.98
N THR A 50 -8.42 10.18 -14.06
CA THR A 50 -7.05 9.65 -14.12
C THR A 50 -6.17 10.30 -13.06
N TRP A 51 -6.19 11.63 -12.96
CA TRP A 51 -5.40 12.37 -11.96
C TRP A 51 -5.76 11.98 -10.54
N LEU A 52 -7.07 11.84 -10.24
CA LEU A 52 -7.53 11.41 -8.93
C LEU A 52 -7.06 10.00 -8.59
N LEU A 53 -7.17 9.06 -9.53
CA LEU A 53 -6.72 7.67 -9.37
C LEU A 53 -5.20 7.59 -9.17
N VAL A 54 -4.42 8.35 -9.96
CA VAL A 54 -2.96 8.47 -9.81
C VAL A 54 -2.59 9.07 -8.45
N LEU A 55 -3.31 10.09 -7.97
CA LEU A 55 -3.07 10.69 -6.67
C LEU A 55 -3.34 9.69 -5.53
N ILE A 56 -4.45 8.97 -5.58
CA ILE A 56 -4.80 7.92 -4.60
C ILE A 56 -3.73 6.82 -4.59
N TRP A 57 -3.28 6.40 -5.78
CA TRP A 57 -2.21 5.43 -5.91
C TRP A 57 -0.89 5.93 -5.31
N ALA A 58 -0.46 7.15 -5.65
CA ALA A 58 0.77 7.75 -5.15
C ALA A 58 0.77 7.89 -3.63
N ILE A 59 -0.34 8.33 -3.04
CA ILE A 59 -0.51 8.41 -1.58
C ILE A 59 -0.41 7.02 -0.94
N SER A 60 -1.12 6.04 -1.49
CA SER A 60 -1.11 4.66 -0.97
C SER A 60 0.30 4.06 -1.03
N LEU A 61 1.02 4.29 -2.12
CA LEU A 61 2.38 3.84 -2.34
C LEU A 61 3.36 4.52 -1.36
N ALA A 62 3.21 5.82 -1.12
CA ALA A 62 4.01 6.55 -0.13
C ALA A 62 3.78 6.02 1.31
N VAL A 63 2.52 5.74 1.67
CA VAL A 63 2.19 5.19 2.99
C VAL A 63 2.75 3.78 3.17
N LEU A 64 2.62 2.91 2.16
CA LEU A 64 3.19 1.56 2.20
C LEU A 64 4.72 1.57 2.25
N LEU A 65 5.37 2.47 1.50
CA LEU A 65 6.82 2.65 1.55
C LEU A 65 7.28 3.12 2.94
N TRP A 66 6.53 4.04 3.56
CA TRP A 66 6.80 4.50 4.93
C TRP A 66 6.66 3.35 5.94
N LEU A 67 5.61 2.55 5.84
CA LEU A 67 5.38 1.36 6.69
C LEU A 67 6.53 0.36 6.54
N ALA A 68 6.91 0.03 5.31
CA ALA A 68 8.02 -0.87 5.01
C ALA A 68 9.36 -0.35 5.56
N ALA A 69 9.67 0.94 5.37
CA ALA A 69 10.88 1.56 5.92
C ALA A 69 10.92 1.49 7.46
N ARG A 70 9.77 1.71 8.11
CA ARG A 70 9.64 1.63 9.58
C ARG A 70 9.70 0.20 10.10
N SER A 71 9.27 -0.78 9.30
CA SER A 71 9.43 -2.21 9.60
C SER A 71 10.91 -2.62 9.50
N LEU A 72 11.59 -2.15 8.45
CA LEU A 72 13.00 -2.41 8.21
C LEU A 72 13.90 -1.79 9.30
N SER A 73 13.61 -0.57 9.75
CA SER A 73 14.39 0.08 10.82
C SER A 73 14.25 -0.65 12.16
N SER A 74 13.04 -1.09 12.51
CA SER A 74 12.76 -1.89 13.71
C SER A 74 13.48 -3.24 13.68
N LEU A 75 13.57 -3.89 12.50
CA LEU A 75 14.31 -5.12 12.28
C LEU A 75 15.82 -4.94 12.44
N ARG A 76 16.37 -3.82 11.95
CA ARG A 76 17.80 -3.52 12.08
C ARG A 76 18.19 -3.31 13.54
N LEU A 77 17.40 -2.56 14.31
CA LEU A 77 17.65 -2.32 15.73
C LEU A 77 17.60 -3.61 16.56
N THR A 78 16.64 -4.49 16.29
CA THR A 78 16.53 -5.80 16.97
C THR A 78 17.62 -6.80 16.58
N ARG A 79 18.12 -6.75 15.33
CA ARG A 79 19.31 -7.54 14.92
C ARG A 79 20.57 -7.13 15.66
N VAL A 80 20.79 -5.82 15.84
CA VAL A 80 21.97 -5.30 16.55
C VAL A 80 21.92 -5.65 18.03
N ALA A 81 20.73 -5.67 18.63
CA ALA A 81 20.54 -5.97 20.06
C ALA A 81 20.69 -7.45 20.46
N GLY A 82 20.88 -8.38 19.50
CA GLY A 82 21.24 -9.79 19.74
C GLY A 82 20.28 -10.67 20.56
N SER A 83 19.20 -10.12 21.11
CA SER A 83 18.43 -10.71 22.23
C SER A 83 16.95 -10.99 21.91
N ALA A 84 16.52 -10.86 20.66
CA ALA A 84 15.13 -11.08 20.29
C ALA A 84 14.77 -12.58 20.23
N GLN A 85 13.75 -12.99 20.99
CA GLN A 85 13.16 -14.35 20.95
C GLN A 85 12.86 -14.80 19.50
N PRO A 86 13.03 -16.10 19.16
CA PRO A 86 12.86 -16.61 17.80
C PRO A 86 11.48 -16.29 17.19
N LEU A 87 10.43 -16.29 18.03
CA LEU A 87 9.06 -15.93 17.62
C LEU A 87 8.94 -14.47 17.16
N SER A 88 9.61 -13.54 17.84
CA SER A 88 9.60 -12.11 17.48
C SER A 88 10.32 -11.87 16.15
N ARG A 89 11.38 -12.64 15.88
CA ARG A 89 12.13 -12.54 14.61
C ARG A 89 11.29 -13.05 13.44
N PHE A 90 10.59 -14.17 13.61
CA PHE A 90 9.68 -14.72 12.60
C PHE A 90 8.54 -13.75 12.28
N MET A 91 7.84 -13.23 13.30
CA MET A 91 6.76 -12.26 13.12
C MET A 91 7.22 -10.98 12.41
N SER A 92 8.44 -10.52 12.70
CA SER A 92 8.98 -9.32 12.08
C SER A 92 9.39 -9.55 10.62
N VAL A 93 9.92 -10.73 10.27
CA VAL A 93 10.17 -11.12 8.88
C VAL A 93 8.85 -11.27 8.12
N LEU A 94 7.84 -11.90 8.72
CA LEU A 94 6.52 -12.07 8.12
C LEU A 94 5.87 -10.71 7.80
N THR A 95 5.95 -9.76 8.74
CA THR A 95 5.44 -8.40 8.55
C THR A 95 6.17 -7.72 7.38
N LEU A 96 7.50 -7.86 7.30
CA LEU A 96 8.28 -7.30 6.20
C LEU A 96 7.89 -7.91 4.86
N THR A 97 7.68 -9.24 4.78
CA THR A 97 7.27 -9.89 3.53
C THR A 97 5.89 -9.44 3.08
N VAL A 98 4.96 -9.19 4.02
CA VAL A 98 3.63 -8.66 3.73
C VAL A 98 3.70 -7.19 3.29
N ASP A 99 4.53 -6.38 3.93
CA ASP A 99 4.73 -4.98 3.53
C ASP A 99 5.35 -4.89 2.13
N ILE A 100 6.35 -5.72 1.84
CA ILE A 100 6.99 -5.78 0.51
C ILE A 100 6.01 -6.30 -0.54
N SER A 101 5.25 -7.37 -0.25
CA SER A 101 4.27 -7.88 -1.20
C SER A 101 3.18 -6.85 -1.48
N GLY A 102 2.65 -6.19 -0.46
CA GLY A 102 1.70 -5.09 -0.61
C GLY A 102 2.24 -3.94 -1.45
N PHE A 103 3.51 -3.55 -1.25
CA PHE A 103 4.17 -2.53 -2.06
C PHE A 103 4.32 -2.96 -3.52
N VAL A 104 4.86 -4.15 -3.77
CA VAL A 104 5.08 -4.69 -5.13
C VAL A 104 3.74 -4.83 -5.86
N SER A 105 2.72 -5.37 -5.21
CA SER A 105 1.38 -5.47 -5.77
C SER A 105 0.78 -4.08 -6.05
N THR A 106 0.98 -3.09 -5.17
CA THR A 106 0.52 -1.70 -5.41
C THR A 106 1.19 -1.10 -6.65
N VAL A 107 2.49 -1.31 -6.82
CA VAL A 107 3.22 -0.85 -8.00
C VAL A 107 2.66 -1.53 -9.26
N ALA A 108 2.48 -2.85 -9.22
CA ALA A 108 2.00 -3.62 -10.36
C ALA A 108 0.58 -3.22 -10.80
N ILE A 109 -0.33 -2.93 -9.86
CA ILE A 109 -1.71 -2.53 -10.19
C ILE A 109 -1.82 -1.08 -10.67
N GLY A 110 -0.90 -0.20 -10.26
CA GLY A 110 -0.92 1.21 -10.65
C GLY A 110 -0.20 1.48 -11.97
N LEU A 111 0.76 0.63 -12.35
CA LEU A 111 1.53 0.79 -13.57
C LEU A 111 0.66 0.95 -14.84
N PRO A 112 -0.42 0.18 -15.03
CA PRO A 112 -1.31 0.34 -16.19
C PRO A 112 -1.95 1.72 -16.30
N LEU A 113 -2.20 2.42 -15.17
CA LEU A 113 -2.78 3.76 -15.19
C LEU A 113 -1.85 4.81 -15.83
N LEU A 114 -0.55 4.54 -15.87
CA LEU A 114 0.42 5.44 -16.50
C LEU A 114 0.55 5.20 -18.00
N TRP A 115 0.16 4.01 -18.49
CA TRP A 115 0.28 3.64 -19.91
C TRP A 115 -1.01 3.78 -20.69
N MET A 116 -2.18 3.65 -20.04
CA MET A 116 -3.46 3.68 -20.72
C MET A 116 -4.35 4.78 -20.14
N PRO A 117 -4.86 5.71 -20.98
CA PRO A 117 -5.84 6.68 -20.51
C PRO A 117 -7.09 5.96 -20.01
N VAL A 118 -7.62 6.46 -18.89
CA VAL A 118 -8.81 5.93 -18.25
C VAL A 118 -10.03 6.14 -19.17
N CYS A 119 -10.82 5.07 -19.35
CA CYS A 119 -12.06 5.08 -20.15
C CYS A 119 -11.90 5.36 -21.67
N ALA A 120 -10.78 4.95 -22.28
CA ALA A 120 -10.62 4.94 -23.75
C ALA A 120 -11.55 3.94 -24.46
#